data_AF-A0A6A4I5A1-F1
#
_entry.id   AF-A0A6A4I5A1-F1
#
_cell.length_a   1.000
_cell.length_b   1.000
_cell.length_c   1.000
_cell.angle_alpha   90.00
_cell.angle_beta   90.00
_cell.angle_gamma   90.00
#
_symmetry.space_group_name_H-M   'P 1'
#
loop_
_entity.id
_entity.type
_entity.pdbx_description
1 polymer ?
#
loop_
_entity_poly.entity_id
_entity_poly.type
_entity_poly.pdbx_seq_one_letter_code
_entity_poly.pdbx_strand_id
1 'polypeptide(L)'
;ISWVPGHTEMDGNEKADAEAKKAAVGRSSPRKKLPVQLHDPLPRSRTSIIRTYRASLQTQHDKTWQNSPRFAKFSLIDASAATKASR
;
A
#
# COMPACT_ATOMS: atom_id res chain seq x y z
N ILE A 1 25.92 -15.02 11.46
CA ILE A 1 24.60 -14.66 10.89
C ILE A 1 23.83 -15.96 10.74
N SER A 2 22.60 -16.03 11.27
CA SER A 2 21.76 -17.23 11.21
C SER A 2 20.45 -16.87 10.54
N TRP A 3 20.13 -17.54 9.44
CA TRP A 3 18.83 -17.40 8.79
C TRP A 3 17.81 -18.23 9.55
N VAL A 4 16.66 -17.63 9.80
CA VAL A 4 15.55 -18.25 10.52
C VAL A 4 14.38 -18.39 9.54
N PRO A 5 13.68 -19.53 9.52
CA PRO A 5 12.49 -19.69 8.69
C PRO A 5 11.44 -18.62 9.01
N GLY A 6 10.80 -18.10 7.97
CA GLY A 6 9.64 -17.24 8.13
C GLY A 6 8.41 -18.07 8.54
N HIS A 7 7.50 -17.47 9.30
CA HIS A 7 6.22 -18.06 9.71
C HIS A 7 6.29 -19.29 10.64
N THR A 8 7.43 -19.56 11.26
CA THR A 8 7.59 -20.62 12.29
C THR A 8 7.35 -20.13 13.72
N GLU A 9 6.56 -19.07 13.88
CA GLU A 9 6.15 -18.50 15.19
C GLU A 9 7.27 -18.34 16.22
N MET A 10 8.47 -17.99 15.76
CA MET A 10 9.59 -17.77 16.68
C MET A 10 9.41 -16.43 17.39
N ASP A 11 9.12 -16.47 18.69
CA ASP A 11 8.88 -15.32 19.56
C ASP A 11 9.78 -14.10 19.28
N GLY A 12 11.09 -14.33 19.12
CA GLY A 12 12.04 -13.24 18.85
C GLY A 12 11.84 -12.57 17.50
N ASN A 13 11.57 -13.36 16.45
CA ASN A 13 11.28 -12.87 15.11
C ASN A 13 9.92 -12.15 15.06
N GLU A 14 8.92 -12.68 15.76
CA GLU A 14 7.59 -12.05 15.83
C GLU A 14 7.61 -10.71 16.56
N LYS A 15 8.34 -10.60 17.69
CA LYS A 15 8.52 -9.33 18.40
C LYS A 15 9.21 -8.30 17.50
N ALA A 16 10.24 -8.72 16.77
CA ALA A 16 10.93 -7.84 15.81
C ALA A 16 9.99 -7.38 14.68
N ASP A 17 9.21 -8.28 14.10
CA ASP A 17 8.22 -7.96 13.06
C ASP A 17 7.11 -7.03 13.58
N ALA A 18 6.61 -7.25 14.80
CA ALA A 18 5.62 -6.39 15.42
C ALA A 18 6.14 -4.96 15.63
N GLU A 19 7.37 -4.79 16.10
CA GLU A 19 8.00 -3.46 16.23
C GLU A 19 8.29 -2.84 14.85
N ALA A 20 8.71 -3.63 13.86
CA ALA A 20 8.90 -3.16 12.49
C ALA A 20 7.60 -2.63 11.89
N LYS A 21 6.46 -3.33 12.10
CA LYS A 21 5.12 -2.88 11.68
C LYS A 21 4.70 -1.57 12.36
N LYS A 22 4.98 -1.40 13.65
CA LYS A 22 4.73 -0.14 14.38
C LYS A 22 5.57 1.00 13.81
N ALA A 23 6.86 0.77 13.58
CA ALA A 23 7.75 1.75 12.99
C ALA A 23 7.32 2.16 11.58
N ALA A 24 6.84 1.21 10.77
CA ALA A 24 6.34 1.46 9.41
C ALA A 24 5.13 2.41 9.36
N VAL A 25 4.31 2.48 10.42
CA VAL A 25 3.20 3.45 10.56
C VAL A 25 3.61 4.73 11.31
N GLY A 26 4.91 4.95 11.50
CA GLY A 26 5.46 6.15 12.16
C GLY A 26 5.59 6.06 13.68
N ARG A 27 5.25 4.92 14.29
CA ARG A 27 5.40 4.69 15.74
C ARG A 27 6.75 4.01 16.00
N SER A 28 7.81 4.80 16.04
CA SER A 28 9.18 4.31 16.29
C SER A 28 9.75 4.85 17.60
N SER A 29 10.79 4.18 18.11
CA SER A 29 11.55 4.65 19.26
C SER A 29 12.33 5.95 18.94
N PRO A 30 12.69 6.75 19.95
CA PRO A 30 13.55 7.91 19.75
C PRO A 30 14.89 7.52 19.10
N ARG A 31 15.40 8.34 18.17
CA ARG A 31 16.64 8.11 17.43
C ARG A 31 17.83 7.72 18.31
N LYS A 32 17.96 8.30 19.51
CA LYS A 32 19.04 7.99 20.47
C LYS A 32 19.00 6.54 21.00
N LYS A 33 17.85 5.88 20.94
CA LYS A 33 17.66 4.48 21.36
C LYS A 33 17.75 3.50 20.18
N LEU A 34 17.88 3.99 18.96
CA LEU A 34 17.98 3.17 17.76
C LEU A 34 19.45 2.98 17.37
N PRO A 35 19.82 1.77 16.88
CA PRO A 35 21.08 1.56 16.18
C PRO A 35 21.23 2.56 15.01
N VAL A 36 22.47 2.96 14.71
CA VAL A 36 22.79 3.95 13.65
C VAL A 36 22.20 3.53 12.29
N GLN A 37 22.14 2.23 12.02
CA GLN A 37 21.59 1.66 10.79
C GLN A 37 20.09 1.94 10.59
N LEU A 38 19.36 2.27 11.66
CA LEU A 38 17.92 2.55 11.63
C LEU A 38 17.62 4.05 11.77
N HIS A 39 18.64 4.91 11.68
CA HIS A 39 18.47 6.35 11.78
C HIS A 39 17.91 6.98 10.51
N ASP A 40 18.18 6.35 9.37
CA ASP A 40 17.76 6.82 8.06
C ASP A 40 16.56 6.02 7.55
N PRO A 41 15.63 6.67 6.83
CA PRO A 41 14.49 5.97 6.26
C PRO A 41 14.96 4.99 5.19
N LEU A 42 14.31 3.82 5.16
CA LEU A 42 14.53 2.86 4.08
C LEU A 42 14.14 3.48 2.73
N PRO A 43 14.85 3.13 1.64
CA PRO A 43 14.47 3.57 0.31
C PRO A 43 13.07 3.06 -0.04
N ARG A 44 12.31 3.88 -0.78
CA ARG A 44 10.98 3.49 -1.25
C ARG A 44 11.12 2.32 -2.22
N SER A 45 10.39 1.23 -1.96
CA SER A 45 10.33 0.11 -2.87
C SER A 45 9.72 0.52 -4.22
N ARG A 46 10.34 0.10 -5.33
CA ARG A 46 9.84 0.30 -6.70
C ARG A 46 8.40 -0.20 -6.86
N THR A 47 8.08 -1.36 -6.28
CA THR A 47 6.73 -1.93 -6.36
C THR A 47 5.69 -1.07 -5.65
N SER A 48 6.06 -0.49 -4.51
CA SER A 48 5.21 0.45 -3.77
C SER A 48 4.91 1.69 -4.60
N ILE A 49 5.94 2.30 -5.22
CA ILE A 49 5.79 3.48 -6.09
C ILE A 49 4.86 3.17 -7.26
N ILE A 50 5.10 2.07 -7.99
CA ILE A 50 4.27 1.68 -9.15
C ILE A 50 2.82 1.45 -8.71
N ARG A 51 2.60 0.77 -7.59
CA ARG A 51 1.25 0.52 -7.05
C ARG A 51 0.53 1.83 -6.73
N THR A 52 1.20 2.76 -6.05
CA THR A 52 0.61 4.07 -5.73
C THR A 52 0.27 4.86 -6.99
N TYR A 53 1.15 4.85 -8.00
CA TYR A 53 0.91 5.53 -9.26
C TYR A 53 -0.28 4.92 -10.02
N ARG A 54 -0.33 3.59 -10.15
CA ARG A 54 -1.47 2.89 -10.76
C ARG A 54 -2.79 3.18 -10.05
N ALA A 55 -2.80 3.23 -8.72
CA ALA A 55 -4.01 3.59 -7.96
C ALA A 55 -4.48 5.02 -8.27
N SER A 56 -3.54 5.97 -8.44
CA SER A 56 -3.88 7.33 -8.85
C SER A 56 -4.46 7.39 -10.27
N LEU A 57 -3.87 6.63 -11.22
CA LEU A 57 -4.40 6.52 -12.58
C LEU A 57 -5.79 5.92 -12.61
N GLN A 58 -6.04 4.86 -11.83
CA GLN A 58 -7.36 4.27 -11.71
C GLN A 58 -8.39 5.28 -11.20
N THR A 59 -8.04 6.03 -10.15
CA THR A 59 -8.92 7.08 -9.60
C THR A 59 -9.24 8.16 -10.64
N GLN A 60 -8.26 8.56 -11.44
CA GLN A 60 -8.46 9.55 -12.50
C GLN A 60 -9.30 8.99 -13.64
N HIS A 61 -9.06 7.73 -14.03
CA HIS A 61 -9.85 7.03 -15.03
C HIS A 61 -11.32 6.94 -14.60
N ASP A 62 -11.58 6.50 -13.36
CA ASP A 62 -12.94 6.37 -12.82
C ASP A 62 -13.69 7.71 -12.84
N LYS A 63 -13.03 8.79 -12.42
CA LYS A 63 -13.60 10.16 -12.49
C LYS A 63 -13.91 10.59 -13.92
N THR A 64 -13.00 10.33 -14.85
CA THR A 64 -13.16 10.70 -16.25
C THR A 64 -14.31 9.92 -16.89
N TRP A 65 -14.40 8.63 -16.60
CA TRP A 65 -15.48 7.76 -17.06
C TRP A 65 -16.83 8.23 -16.53
N GLN A 66 -16.96 8.46 -15.22
CA GLN A 66 -18.19 8.93 -14.58
C GLN A 66 -18.69 10.26 -15.14
N ASN A 67 -17.77 11.17 -15.50
CA ASN A 67 -18.12 12.46 -16.11
C ASN A 67 -18.45 12.37 -17.61
N SER A 68 -18.30 11.21 -18.23
CA SER A 68 -18.52 11.06 -19.66
C SER A 68 -20.01 10.94 -20.00
N PRO A 69 -20.46 11.46 -21.16
CA PRO A 69 -21.83 11.23 -21.64
C PRO A 69 -22.16 9.74 -21.84
N ARG A 70 -21.14 8.91 -22.07
CA ARG A 70 -21.29 7.46 -22.24
C ARG A 70 -21.70 6.81 -20.93
N PHE A 71 -21.08 7.19 -19.81
CA PHE A 71 -21.47 6.68 -18.49
C PHE A 71 -22.94 6.99 -18.18
N ALA A 72 -23.41 8.20 -18.45
CA ALA A 72 -24.81 8.57 -18.27
C ALA A 72 -25.78 7.71 -19.10
N LYS A 73 -25.40 7.36 -20.34
CA LYS A 73 -26.21 6.45 -21.17
C LYS A 73 -26.16 5.01 -20.68
N PHE A 74 -25.00 4.56 -20.24
CA PHE A 74 -24.79 3.18 -19.80
C PHE A 74 -25.45 2.91 -18.44
N SER A 75 -25.43 3.89 -17.54
CA SER A 75 -26.04 3.79 -16.21
C SER A 75 -27.57 3.67 -16.25
N LEU A 76 -28.21 4.20 -17.31
CA LEU A 76 -29.64 4.01 -17.56
C LEU A 76 -30.01 2.57 -17.94
N ILE A 77 -29.08 1.82 -18.53
CA ILE A 77 -29.29 0.43 -18.94
C ILE A 77 -28.92 -0.51 -17.79
N ASP A 78 -27.72 -0.34 -17.23
CA ASP A 78 -27.22 -1.12 -16.11
C ASP A 78 -26.22 -0.30 -15.29
N ALA A 79 -26.67 0.18 -14.14
CA ALA A 79 -25.86 0.93 -13.19
C ALA A 79 -24.67 0.12 -12.61
N SER A 80 -24.83 -1.20 -12.46
CA SER A 80 -23.78 -2.08 -11.96
C SER A 80 -22.70 -2.26 -13.01
N ALA A 81 -23.08 -2.54 -14.26
CA ALA A 81 -22.16 -2.65 -15.38
C ALA A 81 -21.48 -1.31 -15.70
N ALA A 82 -22.19 -0.18 -15.62
CA ALA A 82 -21.61 1.15 -15.83
C ALA A 82 -20.50 1.47 -14.82
N THR A 83 -20.64 1.03 -13.57
CA THR A 83 -19.61 1.20 -12.53
C THR A 83 -18.45 0.21 -12.70
N LYS A 84 -18.71 -1.01 -13.20
CA LYS A 84 -17.67 -2.01 -13.48
C LYS A 84 -16.86 -1.69 -14.75
N ALA A 85 -17.45 -1.01 -15.73
CA ALA A 85 -16.78 -0.61 -16.98
C ALA A 85 -15.63 0.40 -16.75
N SER A 86 -15.50 0.95 -15.54
CA SER A 86 -14.37 1.79 -15.16
C SER A 86 -13.15 1.00 -14.66
N ARG A 87 -13.31 -0.29 -14.30
CA ARG A 87 -12.26 -1.15 -13.72
C ARG A 87 -11.47 -1.95 -14.75
#